data_AF-C4KG46-F1
#
_entry.id   AF-C4KG46-F1
#
_cell.length_a   1.000
_cell.length_b   1.000
_cell.length_c   1.000
_cell.angle_alpha   90.00
_cell.angle_beta   90.00
_cell.angle_gamma   90.00
#
_symmetry.space_group_name_H-M   'P 1'
#
loop_
_entity.id
_entity.type
_entity.pdbx_description
1 polymer ?
#
loop_
_entity_poly.entity_id
_entity_poly.type
_entity_poly.pdbx_seq_one_letter_code
_entity_poly.pdbx_strand_id
1 'polypeptide(L)'
;MRNEARNFIFSTQSPLRYSAVILALDRLGGKGELHEIVKVSSAILNENIPEPRVYEILNRLVEFNFIERREDNRYYLHQDEPNRKGLILAAKDSPVSYSI
;
A
#
# COMPACT_ATOMS: atom_id res chain seq x y z
N MET A 1 7.39 -12.57 3.77
CA MET A 1 6.40 -11.73 3.06
C MET A 1 4.98 -11.71 3.63
N ARG A 2 4.01 -12.60 3.33
CA ARG A 2 2.59 -12.40 3.76
C ARG A 2 2.41 -12.14 5.26
N ASN A 3 2.89 -13.04 6.12
CA ASN A 3 2.73 -12.90 7.58
C ASN A 3 3.46 -11.67 8.13
N GLU A 4 4.64 -11.40 7.60
CA GLU A 4 5.48 -10.25 7.93
C GLU A 4 4.78 -8.93 7.58
N ALA A 5 4.29 -8.79 6.34
CA ALA A 5 3.52 -7.63 5.90
C ALA A 5 2.25 -7.45 6.72
N ARG A 6 1.52 -8.54 7.01
CA ARG A 6 0.31 -8.50 7.83
C ARG A 6 0.61 -7.99 9.25
N ASN A 7 1.64 -8.55 9.90
CA ASN A 7 2.05 -8.13 11.23
C ASN A 7 2.48 -6.66 11.25
N PHE A 8 3.25 -6.24 10.24
CA PHE A 8 3.65 -4.85 10.08
C PHE A 8 2.43 -3.93 9.94
N ILE A 9 1.54 -4.18 8.97
CA ILE A 9 0.34 -3.37 8.71
C ILE A 9 -0.50 -3.23 9.99
N PHE A 10 -0.73 -4.33 10.71
CA PHE A 10 -1.55 -4.36 11.92
C PHE A 10 -0.88 -3.76 13.15
N SER A 11 0.44 -3.66 13.18
CA SER A 11 1.17 -2.92 14.23
C SER A 11 1.15 -1.41 14.04
N THR A 12 0.74 -0.90 12.87
CA THR A 12 0.74 0.54 12.61
C THR A 12 -0.45 1.25 13.29
N GLN A 13 -0.33 2.57 13.48
CA GLN A 13 -1.43 3.41 13.98
C GLN A 13 -2.56 3.61 12.96
N SER A 14 -2.40 3.20 11.70
CA SER A 14 -3.44 3.35 10.68
C SER A 14 -3.49 2.17 9.70
N PRO A 15 -3.79 0.94 10.16
CA PRO A 15 -3.71 -0.26 9.34
C PRO A 15 -4.56 -0.19 8.05
N LEU A 16 -5.73 0.45 8.11
CA LEU A 16 -6.61 0.64 6.96
C LEU A 16 -5.94 1.48 5.86
N ARG A 17 -5.24 2.56 6.23
CA ARG A 17 -4.55 3.43 5.26
C ARG A 17 -3.33 2.76 4.63
N TYR A 18 -2.56 1.98 5.41
CA TYR A 18 -1.48 1.16 4.84
C TYR A 18 -2.02 0.14 3.83
N SER A 19 -3.12 -0.52 4.20
CA SER A 19 -3.78 -1.49 3.31
C SER A 19 -4.29 -0.82 2.04
N ALA A 20 -4.95 0.33 2.16
CA ALA A 20 -5.46 1.08 1.02
C ALA A 20 -4.35 1.57 0.07
N VAL A 21 -3.20 1.99 0.59
CA VAL A 21 -2.04 2.40 -0.23
C VAL A 21 -1.45 1.22 -1.01
N ILE A 22 -1.30 0.06 -0.38
CA ILE A 22 -0.84 -1.17 -1.06
C ILE A 22 -1.83 -1.58 -2.15
N LEU A 23 -3.13 -1.59 -1.84
CA LEU A 23 -4.18 -1.95 -2.78
C LEU A 23 -4.32 -0.91 -3.91
N ALA A 24 -4.03 0.36 -3.65
CA ALA A 24 -3.99 1.39 -4.67
C ALA A 24 -2.89 1.11 -5.70
N LEU A 25 -1.68 0.74 -5.26
CA LEU A 25 -0.60 0.32 -6.16
C LEU A 25 -1.00 -0.89 -6.99
N ASP A 26 -1.66 -1.89 -6.41
CA ASP A 26 -2.15 -3.06 -7.15
C ASP A 26 -3.16 -2.67 -8.23
N ARG A 27 -4.13 -1.79 -7.91
CA ARG A 27 -5.11 -1.25 -8.87
C ARG A 27 -4.48 -0.42 -9.99
N LEU A 28 -3.34 0.21 -9.75
CA LEU A 28 -2.57 0.97 -10.75
C LEU A 28 -1.64 0.06 -11.60
N GLY A 29 -1.79 -1.27 -11.52
CA GLY A 29 -0.96 -2.21 -12.27
C GLY A 29 0.40 -2.48 -11.63
N GLY A 30 0.48 -2.31 -10.31
CA GLY A 30 1.69 -2.57 -9.52
C GLY A 30 2.67 -1.40 -9.43
N LYS A 31 2.33 -0.22 -9.96
CA LYS A 31 3.16 0.98 -9.88
C LYS A 31 2.35 2.26 -9.96
N GLY A 32 2.85 3.36 -9.40
CA GLY A 32 2.19 4.66 -9.51
C GLY A 32 2.97 5.82 -8.91
N GLU A 33 2.58 7.03 -9.28
CA GLU A 33 3.06 8.27 -8.68
C GLU A 33 2.26 8.61 -7.41
N LEU A 34 2.85 9.44 -6.54
CA LEU A 34 2.24 9.82 -5.26
C LEU A 34 0.78 10.29 -5.41
N HIS A 35 0.53 11.24 -6.32
CA HIS A 35 -0.79 11.81 -6.55
C HIS A 35 -1.83 10.79 -7.04
N GLU A 36 -1.42 9.80 -7.87
CA GLU A 36 -2.29 8.71 -8.32
C GLU A 36 -2.66 7.79 -7.15
N ILE A 37 -1.66 7.44 -6.33
CA ILE A 37 -1.84 6.59 -5.16
C ILE A 37 -2.76 7.28 -4.14
N VAL A 38 -2.60 8.59 -3.92
CA VAL A 38 -3.48 9.41 -3.07
C VAL A 38 -4.93 9.30 -3.54
N LYS A 39 -5.17 9.51 -4.83
CA LYS A 39 -6.52 9.45 -5.42
C LYS A 39 -7.15 8.07 -5.25
N VAL A 40 -6.42 7.01 -5.58
CA VAL A 40 -6.97 5.64 -5.54
C VAL A 40 -7.14 5.14 -4.10
N SER A 41 -6.19 5.40 -3.20
CA SER A 41 -6.30 5.00 -1.79
C SER A 41 -7.42 5.73 -1.05
N SER A 42 -7.60 7.01 -1.33
CA SER A 42 -8.73 7.80 -0.81
C SER A 42 -10.07 7.25 -1.29
N ALA A 43 -10.17 6.88 -2.57
CA ALA A 43 -11.36 6.23 -3.12
C ALA A 43 -11.63 4.85 -2.50
N ILE A 44 -10.59 4.07 -2.17
CA ILE A 44 -10.73 2.77 -1.50
C ILE A 44 -11.36 2.92 -0.11
N LEU A 45 -10.98 3.94 0.66
CA LEU A 45 -11.48 4.15 2.02
C LEU A 45 -12.71 5.05 2.10
N ASN A 46 -13.16 5.63 0.97
CA ASN A 46 -14.16 6.68 0.95
C ASN A 46 -13.81 7.83 1.93
N GLU A 47 -12.53 8.19 1.99
CA GLU A 47 -11.94 9.18 2.87
C GLU A 47 -10.97 10.06 2.07
N ASN A 48 -10.92 11.38 2.33
CA ASN A 48 -9.84 12.22 1.79
C ASN A 48 -8.56 12.03 2.60
N ILE A 49 -7.66 11.14 2.16
CA ILE A 49 -6.38 10.92 2.81
C ILE A 49 -5.40 12.02 2.34
N PRO A 50 -4.83 12.83 3.25
CA PRO A 50 -3.90 13.88 2.84
C PRO A 50 -2.67 13.32 2.14
N GLU A 51 -2.21 13.99 1.07
CA GLU A 51 -1.02 13.59 0.32
C GLU A 51 0.23 13.40 1.20
N PRO A 52 0.56 14.29 2.15
CA PRO A 52 1.67 14.07 3.07
C PRO A 52 1.56 12.77 3.86
N ARG A 53 0.34 12.35 4.21
CA ARG A 53 0.11 11.10 4.93
C ARG A 53 0.36 9.88 4.05
N VAL A 54 -0.05 9.92 2.79
CA VAL A 54 0.24 8.84 1.84
C VAL A 54 1.73 8.75 1.56
N TYR A 55 2.42 9.90 1.43
CA TYR A 55 3.87 9.96 1.28
C TYR A 55 4.61 9.31 2.46
N GLU A 56 4.23 9.61 3.70
CA GLU A 56 4.78 8.95 4.89
C GLU A 56 4.60 7.44 4.86
N ILE A 57 3.40 6.96 4.51
CA ILE A 57 3.10 5.53 4.43
C ILE A 57 3.98 4.84 3.38
N LEU A 58 4.08 5.43 2.19
CA LEU A 58 4.90 4.90 1.11
C LEU A 58 6.38 4.82 1.51
N ASN A 59 6.92 5.86 2.14
CA ASN A 59 8.31 5.85 2.61
C ASN A 59 8.55 4.77 3.66
N ARG A 60 7.62 4.54 4.59
CA ARG A 60 7.73 3.41 5.53
C ARG A 60 7.66 2.06 4.83
N LEU A 61 6.80 1.91 3.83
CA LEU A 61 6.75 0.66 3.06
C LEU A 61 8.06 0.41 2.29
N VAL A 62 8.72 1.46 1.81
CA VAL A 62 10.06 1.37 1.19
C VAL A 62 11.13 1.02 2.23
N GLU A 63 11.12 1.67 3.39
CA GLU A 63 12.08 1.43 4.49
C GLU A 63 12.09 -0.04 4.93
N PHE A 64 10.90 -0.67 4.99
CA PHE A 64 10.74 -2.08 5.36
C PHE A 64 10.79 -3.02 4.15
N ASN A 65 11.20 -2.54 2.98
CA ASN A 65 11.37 -3.33 1.75
C ASN A 65 10.09 -4.08 1.32
N PHE A 66 8.91 -3.50 1.57
CA PHE A 66 7.64 -4.02 1.04
C PHE A 66 7.34 -3.51 -0.37
N ILE A 67 7.84 -2.32 -0.71
CA ILE A 67 7.73 -1.71 -2.04
C ILE A 67 9.07 -1.05 -2.40
N GLU A 68 9.23 -0.68 -3.66
CA GLU A 68 10.41 0.04 -4.14
C GLU A 68 10.02 1.46 -4.57
N ARG A 69 10.93 2.43 -4.38
CA ARG A 69 10.89 3.72 -5.07
C ARG A 69 12.04 3.76 -6.06
N ARG A 70 11.76 4.07 -7.31
CA ARG A 70 12.77 4.09 -8.39
C ARG A 70 13.11 5.53 -8.80
N GLU A 71 14.13 5.67 -9.65
CA GLU A 71 14.66 6.96 -10.11
C GLU A 71 13.64 7.81 -10.89
N ASP A 72 12.59 7.18 -11.43
CA ASP A 72 11.46 7.84 -12.09
C ASP A 72 10.43 8.45 -11.13
N ASN A 73 10.75 8.52 -9.83
CA ASN A 73 9.89 9.00 -8.75
C ASN A 73 8.58 8.21 -8.56
N ARG A 74 8.48 7.00 -9.10
CA ARG A 74 7.33 6.12 -8.91
C ARG A 74 7.59 5.08 -7.82
N TYR A 75 6.50 4.63 -7.23
CA TYR A 75 6.47 3.54 -6.28
C TYR A 75 6.02 2.26 -6.97
N TYR A 76 6.60 1.13 -6.58
CA TYR A 76 6.45 -0.16 -7.24
C TYR A 76 6.21 -1.28 -6.22
N LEU A 77 5.22 -2.12 -6.48
CA LEU A 77 5.18 -3.43 -5.84
C LEU A 77 6.38 -4.28 -6.33
N HIS A 78 6.78 -5.26 -5.52
CA HIS A 78 7.76 -6.26 -5.91
C HIS A 78 7.42 -6.91 -7.26
N GLN A 79 8.43 -7.12 -8.11
CA GLN A 79 8.27 -7.87 -9.36
C GLN A 79 8.23 -9.38 -9.13
N ASP A 80 8.79 -9.85 -8.00
CA ASP A 80 8.66 -11.23 -7.57
C ASP A 80 7.20 -11.54 -7.20
N GLU A 81 6.57 -12.44 -7.97
CA GLU A 81 5.15 -12.79 -7.84
C GLU A 81 4.78 -13.34 -6.44
N PRO A 82 5.55 -14.26 -5.81
CA PRO A 82 5.30 -14.68 -4.44
C PRO A 82 5.26 -13.52 -3.44
N ASN A 83 6.22 -12.60 -3.52
CA ASN A 83 6.29 -11.46 -2.62
C ASN A 83 5.13 -10.48 -2.85
N ARG A 84 4.88 -10.13 -4.11
CA ARG A 84 3.77 -9.26 -4.52
C ARG A 84 2.43 -9.80 -4.03
N LYS A 85 2.14 -11.08 -4.32
CA LYS A 85 0.90 -11.74 -3.90
C LYS A 85 0.79 -11.79 -2.39
N GLY A 86 1.88 -12.09 -1.69
CA GLY A 86 1.92 -12.11 -0.23
C GLY A 86 1.55 -10.75 0.39
N LEU A 87 2.09 -9.67 -0.15
CA LEU A 87 1.80 -8.31 0.30
C LEU A 87 0.35 -7.89 0.04
N ILE A 88 -0.18 -8.18 -1.17
CA ILE A 88 -1.58 -7.88 -1.51
C ILE A 88 -2.54 -8.64 -0.61
N LEU A 89 -2.29 -9.94 -0.36
CA LEU A 89 -3.13 -10.73 0.54
C LEU A 89 -3.10 -10.18 1.97
N ALA A 90 -1.93 -9.78 2.46
CA ALA A 90 -1.82 -9.14 3.78
C ALA A 90 -2.63 -7.84 3.88
N ALA A 91 -2.64 -7.02 2.83
CA ALA A 91 -3.46 -5.80 2.79
C ALA A 91 -4.97 -6.11 2.73
N LYS A 92 -5.38 -7.18 2.04
CA LYS A 92 -6.78 -7.63 1.99
C LYS A 92 -7.26 -8.23 3.31
N ASP A 93 -6.37 -8.78 4.13
CA ASP A 93 -6.74 -9.33 5.45
C ASP A 93 -7.17 -8.21 6.44
N SER A 94 -6.91 -6.94 6.10
CA SER A 94 -7.32 -5.77 6.89
C SER A 94 -8.85 -5.57 6.87
N PRO A 95 -9.46 -4.99 7.94
CA PRO A 95 -10.92 -4.81 8.03
C PRO A 95 -11.56 -4.02 6.87
N VAL A 96 -10.76 -3.36 6.03
CA VAL A 96 -11.19 -2.69 4.79
C VAL A 96 -11.97 -3.62 3.84
N SER A 97 -11.67 -4.92 3.84
CA SER A 97 -12.26 -5.86 2.86
C SER A 97 -13.70 -6.29 3.14
N TYR A 98 -14.34 -5.82 4.22
CA TYR A 98 -15.72 -6.20 4.58
C TYR A 98 -16.79 -5.16 4.17
N SER A 99 -16.41 -4.09 3.46
CA SER A 99 -17.32 -2.99 3.11
C SER A 99 -17.43 -2.69 1.61
N ILE A 100 -17.06 -3.64 0.74
CA ILE A 100 -17.30 -3.55 -0.71
C ILE A 100 -18.03 -4.78 -1.21
#